data_AF-A0AAV7G2T1-F1
#
_entry.id   AF-A0AAV7G2T1-F1
#
_cell.length_a   1.000
_cell.length_b   1.000
_cell.length_c   1.000
_cell.angle_alpha   90.00
_cell.angle_beta   90.00
_cell.angle_gamma   90.00
#
_symmetry.space_group_name_H-M   'P 1'
#
loop_
_entity.id
_entity.type
_entity.pdbx_description
1 polymer ?
#
loop_
_entity_poly.entity_id
_entity_poly.type
_entity_poly.pdbx_seq_one_letter_code
_entity_poly.pdbx_strand_id
1 'polypeptide(L)'
;MEADEVYGDINEKASQNPTQLGLLTEYIVIKEKLLAIKPNNLDFILATRIHLAIETSHEGLERARFSVSKSILVLDGTGGVGSLVI
;
A
#
# COMPACT_ATOMS: atom_id res chain seq x y z
N MET A 1 -21.29 14.31 -14.08
CA MET A 1 -20.15 13.38 -14.17
C MET A 1 -19.96 12.79 -12.79
N GLU A 2 -19.86 11.47 -12.69
CA GLU A 2 -19.40 10.82 -11.45
C GLU A 2 -17.90 11.11 -11.26
N ALA A 3 -17.46 11.14 -10.00
CA ALA A 3 -16.06 11.32 -9.64
C ALA A 3 -15.37 9.94 -9.61
N ASP A 4 -14.06 9.93 -9.88
CA ASP A 4 -13.27 8.70 -9.81
C ASP A 4 -13.08 8.26 -8.35
N GLU A 5 -13.32 6.97 -8.09
CA GLU A 5 -12.99 6.35 -6.81
C GLU A 5 -11.51 5.96 -6.80
N VAL A 6 -10.74 6.50 -5.87
CA VAL A 6 -9.27 6.34 -5.83
C VAL A 6 -8.78 5.91 -4.45
N TYR A 7 -7.61 5.29 -4.41
CA TYR A 7 -6.87 4.94 -3.20
C TYR A 7 -5.37 5.11 -3.45
N GLY A 8 -4.59 5.31 -2.40
CA GLY A 8 -3.16 5.52 -2.57
C GLY A 8 -2.46 6.08 -1.35
N ASP A 9 -1.19 6.42 -1.56
CA ASP A 9 -0.30 6.96 -0.55
C ASP A 9 -0.38 8.49 -0.48
N ILE A 10 -0.09 9.03 0.69
CA ILE A 10 0.09 10.48 0.89
C ILE A 10 1.56 10.89 0.77
N ASN A 11 2.47 9.92 0.80
CA ASN A 11 3.91 10.11 0.80
C ASN A 11 4.55 9.35 -0.36
N GLU A 12 5.34 10.04 -1.17
CA GLU A 12 6.13 9.36 -2.22
C GLU A 12 7.23 8.48 -1.62
N LYS A 13 7.79 8.89 -0.48
CA LYS A 13 8.74 8.11 0.32
C LYS A 13 8.51 8.40 1.79
N ALA A 14 7.99 7.43 2.53
CA ALA A 14 7.66 7.59 3.94
C ALA A 14 8.86 8.01 4.82
N SER A 15 10.09 7.67 4.42
CA SER A 15 11.32 7.98 5.17
C SER A 15 12.02 9.27 4.74
N GLN A 16 11.56 9.95 3.69
CA GLN A 16 12.23 11.14 3.13
C GLN A 16 11.26 12.30 3.05
N ASN A 17 11.31 13.20 4.04
CA ASN A 17 10.44 14.38 4.16
C ASN A 17 8.95 14.02 4.06
N PRO A 18 8.42 13.18 4.98
CA PRO A 18 7.01 12.83 4.95
C PRO A 18 6.13 14.07 5.16
N THR A 19 4.95 14.04 4.55
CA THR A 19 3.90 15.02 4.82
C THR A 19 3.55 15.04 6.30
N GLN A 20 3.25 16.22 6.82
CA GLN A 20 2.74 16.40 8.18
C GLN A 20 1.21 16.25 8.26
N LEU A 21 0.55 16.02 7.12
CA LEU A 21 -0.89 15.80 7.04
C LEU A 21 -1.24 14.34 7.37
N GLY A 22 -2.31 14.13 8.15
CA GLY A 22 -2.84 12.82 8.47
C GLY A 22 -4.06 12.43 7.62
N LEU A 23 -4.37 11.13 7.57
CA LEU A 23 -5.53 10.58 6.83
C LEU A 23 -6.83 10.51 7.64
N LEU A 24 -6.81 10.86 8.93
CA LEU A 24 -8.02 10.93 9.78
C LEU A 24 -8.73 12.28 9.59
N THR A 25 -9.17 12.54 8.37
CA THR A 25 -9.82 13.78 7.93
C THR A 25 -10.86 13.46 6.87
N GLU A 26 -11.88 14.30 6.72
CA GLU A 26 -12.89 14.16 5.66
C GLU A 26 -12.32 14.49 4.27
N TYR A 27 -11.32 15.38 4.22
CA TYR A 27 -10.68 15.83 2.98
C TYR A 27 -9.17 16.00 3.15
N ILE A 28 -8.43 15.64 2.11
CA ILE A 28 -6.98 15.82 2.02
C ILE A 28 -6.59 16.13 0.57
N VAL A 29 -5.53 16.93 0.41
CA VAL A 29 -4.92 17.19 -0.90
C VAL A 29 -3.74 16.24 -1.08
N ILE A 30 -3.79 15.41 -2.12
CA ILE A 30 -2.77 14.41 -2.45
C ILE A 30 -2.26 14.67 -3.87
N LYS A 31 -0.99 14.32 -4.13
CA LYS A 31 -0.46 14.33 -5.49
C LYS A 31 -1.08 13.18 -6.29
N GLU A 32 -1.74 13.49 -7.40
CA GLU A 32 -2.42 12.52 -8.28
C GLU A 32 -1.55 11.29 -8.61
N LYS A 33 -0.25 11.48 -8.86
CA LYS A 33 0.68 10.38 -9.18
C LYS A 33 0.83 9.31 -8.09
N LEU A 34 0.36 9.58 -6.87
CA LEU A 34 0.38 8.65 -5.74
C LEU A 34 -0.94 7.88 -5.58
N LEU A 35 -1.92 8.16 -6.45
CA LEU A 35 -3.24 7.56 -6.43
C LEU A 35 -3.40 6.57 -7.57
N ALA A 36 -4.09 5.47 -7.27
CA ALA A 36 -4.57 4.49 -8.23
C ALA A 36 -6.10 4.49 -8.26
N ILE A 37 -6.67 4.10 -9.40
CA ILE A 37 -8.11 3.86 -9.52
C ILE A 37 -8.47 2.65 -8.64
N LYS A 38 -9.48 2.80 -7.79
CA LYS A 38 -9.97 1.70 -6.95
C LYS A 38 -10.51 0.58 -7.85
N PRO A 39 -10.06 -0.67 -7.67
CA PRO A 39 -10.64 -1.80 -8.39
C PRO A 39 -12.14 -1.92 -8.13
N ASN A 40 -12.93 -2.15 -9.19
CA ASN A 40 -14.39 -2.21 -9.10
C ASN A 40 -14.92 -3.37 -8.23
N ASN A 41 -14.09 -4.39 -7.98
CA ASN A 41 -14.43 -5.54 -7.14
C ASN A 41 -14.05 -5.36 -5.66
N LEU A 42 -13.51 -4.20 -5.28
CA LEU A 42 -13.16 -3.88 -3.89
C LEU A 42 -13.96 -2.66 -3.41
N ASP A 43 -14.47 -2.74 -2.19
CA ASP A 43 -14.96 -1.57 -1.48
C ASP A 43 -13.79 -0.72 -0.95
N PHE A 44 -14.08 0.49 -0.48
CA PHE A 44 -13.06 1.38 0.08
C PHE A 44 -12.36 0.80 1.30
N ILE A 45 -13.08 0.02 2.12
CA ILE A 45 -12.51 -0.57 3.34
C ILE A 45 -11.45 -1.59 2.97
N LEU A 46 -11.72 -2.49 2.02
CA LEU A 46 -10.77 -3.49 1.57
C LEU A 46 -9.61 -2.86 0.80
N ALA A 47 -9.89 -1.92 -0.10
CA ALA A 47 -8.85 -1.22 -0.85
C ALA A 47 -7.85 -0.51 0.08
N THR A 48 -8.33 0.20 1.11
CA THR A 48 -7.47 0.92 2.06
C THR A 48 -6.76 -0.01 3.06
N ARG A 49 -7.42 -1.09 3.50
CA ARG A 49 -6.87 -2.02 4.51
C ARG A 49 -5.62 -2.76 4.06
N ILE A 50 -5.50 -3.06 2.78
CA ILE A 50 -4.39 -3.87 2.25
C ILE A 50 -3.31 -3.01 1.58
N HIS A 51 -3.62 -1.78 1.17
CA HIS A 51 -2.76 -0.97 0.31
C HIS A 51 -1.31 -0.81 0.79
N LEU A 52 -1.08 -0.22 1.97
CA LEU A 52 0.28 0.03 2.43
C LEU A 52 1.04 -1.29 2.68
N ALA A 53 0.35 -2.29 3.22
CA ALA A 53 0.96 -3.56 3.56
C ALA A 53 1.31 -4.40 2.32
N ILE A 54 0.48 -4.38 1.26
CA ILE A 54 0.72 -5.12 0.02
C ILE A 54 1.86 -4.50 -0.80
N GLU A 55 1.96 -3.17 -0.82
CA GLU A 55 3.09 -2.51 -1.49
C GLU A 55 4.40 -2.78 -0.75
N THR A 56 4.37 -2.73 0.58
CA THR A 56 5.54 -3.05 1.41
C THR A 56 5.97 -4.51 1.26
N SER A 57 5.01 -5.46 1.23
CA SER A 57 5.32 -6.88 1.05
C SER A 57 5.92 -7.14 -0.33
N HIS A 58 5.35 -6.52 -1.38
CA HIS A 58 5.85 -6.64 -2.74
C HIS A 58 7.25 -6.03 -2.89
N GLU A 59 7.48 -4.80 -2.39
CA GLU A 59 8.81 -4.17 -2.42
C GLU A 59 9.85 -5.01 -1.65
N GLY A 60 9.45 -5.61 -0.53
CA GLY A 60 10.29 -6.53 0.23
C GLY A 60 10.75 -7.73 -0.59
N LEU A 61 9.83 -8.37 -1.33
CA LEU A 61 10.14 -9.49 -2.22
C LEU A 61 11.05 -9.10 -3.39
N GLU A 62 10.81 -7.93 -4.00
CA GLU A 62 11.65 -7.36 -5.06
C GLU A 62 13.08 -7.09 -4.56
N ARG A 63 13.22 -6.45 -3.39
CA ARG A 63 14.52 -6.18 -2.76
C ARG A 63 15.25 -7.47 -2.36
N ALA A 64 14.52 -8.49 -1.90
CA ALA A 64 15.06 -9.81 -1.62
C ALA A 64 15.42 -10.61 -2.89
N ARG A 65 15.00 -10.14 -4.07
CA ARG A 65 15.16 -10.82 -5.36
C ARG A 65 14.64 -12.26 -5.28
N PHE A 66 13.44 -12.39 -4.72
CA PHE A 66 12.78 -13.67 -4.57
C PHE A 66 12.47 -14.28 -5.94
N SER A 67 12.52 -15.61 -6.03
CA SER A 67 12.32 -16.35 -7.28
C SER A 67 11.83 -17.76 -6.95
N VAL A 68 11.13 -18.39 -7.88
CA VAL A 68 10.46 -19.70 -7.70
C VAL A 68 11.35 -20.81 -7.09
N SER A 69 12.68 -20.77 -7.30
CA SER A 69 13.62 -21.77 -6.77
C SER A 69 14.27 -21.42 -5.42
N LYS A 70 13.83 -20.36 -4.75
CA LYS A 70 14.40 -19.91 -3.47
C LYS A 70 13.39 -20.07 -2.34
N SER A 71 13.90 -20.31 -1.13
CA SER A 71 13.12 -20.15 0.11
C SER A 71 13.35 -18.76 0.68
N ILE A 72 12.34 -18.21 1.36
CA ILE A 72 12.43 -16.95 2.11
C ILE A 72 11.98 -17.18 3.55
N LEU A 73 12.62 -16.51 4.50
CA LEU A 73 12.18 -16.43 5.89
C LEU A 73 11.34 -15.16 6.06
N VAL A 74 10.05 -15.33 6.39
CA VAL A 74 9.17 -14.21 6.75
C VAL A 74 9.17 -14.08 8.28
N LEU A 75 9.79 -13.00 8.77
CA LEU A 75 9.70 -12.66 10.19
C LEU A 75 8.32 -12.06 10.48
N ASP A 76 7.66 -12.55 11.54
CA ASP A 76 6.29 -12.16 11.91
C ASP A 76 5.27 -12.32 10.76
N GLY A 77 5.15 -13.55 10.23
CA GLY A 77 4.19 -13.87 9.16
C GLY A 77 2.72 -13.61 9.50
N THR A 78 2.37 -13.43 10.78
CA THR A 78 1.01 -13.05 11.22
C THR A 78 0.77 -11.54 11.26
N GLY A 79 1.81 -10.72 11.09
CA GLY A 79 1.71 -9.26 11.11
C GLY A 79 1.10 -8.68 9.83
N GLY A 80 0.82 -7.37 9.83
CA GLY A 80 0.13 -6.70 8.72
C GLY A 80 0.83 -6.86 7.36
N VAL A 81 2.16 -6.78 7.32
CA VAL A 81 2.96 -7.00 6.09
C VAL A 81 3.21 -8.49 5.85
N GLY A 82 3.64 -9.23 6.89
CA GLY A 82 4.00 -10.64 6.78
C GLY A 82 2.85 -11.52 6.29
N SER A 83 1.62 -11.22 6.72
CA SER A 83 0.41 -11.96 6.32
C SER A 83 0.03 -11.78 4.85
N LEU A 84 0.59 -10.80 4.16
CA LEU A 84 0.41 -10.59 2.72
C LEU A 84 1.57 -11.18 1.89
N VAL A 85 2.57 -11.79 2.54
CA VAL A 85 3.65 -12.53 1.87
C VAL A 85 3.32 -14.03 1.76
N ILE A 86 2.60 -14.58 2.74
CA ILE A 86 2.29 -16.02 2.88
C ILE A 86 0.84 -16.35 2.46
#